data_AF-A0A409V7G6-F1
#
_entry.id   AF-A0A409V7G6-F1
#
_cell.length_a   1.000
_cell.length_b   1.000
_cell.length_c   1.000
_cell.angle_alpha   90.00
_cell.angle_beta   90.00
_cell.angle_gamma   90.00
#
_symmetry.space_group_name_H-M   'P 1'
#
loop_
_entity.id
_entity.type
_entity.pdbx_description
1 polymer ?
#
loop_
_entity_poly.entity_id
_entity_poly.type
_entity_poly.pdbx_seq_one_letter_code
_entity_poly.pdbx_strand_id
1 'polypeptide(L)'
;LDLYNKTKDKWTEDYYRQVPAANSGQQDHGNPSSDSVICNQRRRTPFVPFVLDNQTGCPLWYLKIHNFERVFKSPYNLRIKHEIEKRDEMMDRGYIQASDWKKVQPGQQVSFEFNRPQKIRHKKTHDLHVNQIVVKIDGWNRMSAVSVDKVGVYFREAEPDKKSATGLNSFAYGSWHDPAKQLLARVVFDVRQEGSARKVITIRSALTIHNKIESAVDVRMMAGNGIDGKFEILPVKPKETIPVPLPFICATLYMKPSDWPVKFCNQPIQWQHVALAGDTKEKIKQCETPDNSGVFRFCSSVQRQNYPEQILTREDIPILPAHNITILPPVIIHNLLPIDLRYYLKDTVISGVIKPGKKAHLHAADPQKDMNLGIHLENFETCQELLIPPDSNRNNVKLRLVMKCAFGADVHQHYLKNTKKHFDQPVH
;
A
#
# COMPACT_ATOMS: atom_id res chain seq x y z
N LEU A 1 23.07 -6.07 -17.57
CA LEU A 1 23.00 -6.11 -19.04
C LEU A 1 21.67 -5.58 -19.57
N ASP A 2 20.53 -5.99 -19.02
CA ASP A 2 19.20 -5.57 -19.49
C ASP A 2 18.93 -4.06 -19.48
N LEU A 3 19.39 -3.34 -18.45
CA LEU A 3 19.23 -1.89 -18.40
C LEU A 3 20.02 -1.20 -19.52
N TYR A 4 21.20 -1.72 -19.86
CA TYR A 4 22.02 -1.21 -20.95
C TYR A 4 21.32 -1.44 -22.29
N ASN A 5 20.79 -2.66 -22.52
CA ASN A 5 20.07 -2.98 -23.76
C ASN A 5 18.81 -2.12 -23.93
N LYS A 6 17.98 -1.99 -22.88
CA LYS A 6 16.78 -1.13 -22.93
C LYS A 6 17.09 0.35 -23.15
N THR A 7 18.20 0.84 -22.58
CA THR A 7 18.62 2.23 -22.76
C THR A 7 19.16 2.45 -24.17
N LYS A 8 19.94 1.50 -24.69
CA LYS A 8 20.46 1.49 -26.06
C LYS A 8 19.29 1.52 -27.05
N ASP A 9 18.34 0.61 -26.94
CA ASP A 9 17.23 0.51 -27.90
C ASP A 9 16.40 1.81 -27.97
N LYS A 10 16.05 2.40 -26.82
CA LYS A 10 15.37 3.69 -26.76
C LYS A 10 16.19 4.85 -27.33
N TRP A 11 17.50 4.88 -27.08
CA TRP A 11 18.38 5.92 -27.63
C TRP A 11 18.50 5.77 -29.16
N THR A 12 18.54 4.54 -29.65
CA THR A 12 18.57 4.26 -31.09
C THR A 12 17.26 4.64 -31.76
N GLU A 13 16.10 4.31 -31.16
CA GLU A 13 14.79 4.77 -31.66
C GLU A 13 14.68 6.30 -31.71
N ASP A 14 15.12 6.99 -30.65
CA ASP A 14 15.14 8.46 -30.60
C ASP A 14 16.07 9.07 -31.67
N TYR A 15 17.16 8.38 -32.01
CA TYR A 15 18.09 8.78 -33.06
C TYR A 15 17.46 8.63 -34.45
N TYR A 16 16.80 7.50 -34.72
CA TYR A 16 16.13 7.26 -36.00
C TYR A 16 14.91 8.16 -36.22
N ARG A 17 14.22 8.60 -35.16
CA ARG A 17 13.15 9.61 -35.26
C ARG A 17 13.63 11.02 -35.65
N GLN A 18 14.93 11.29 -35.57
CA GLN A 18 15.52 12.59 -35.96
C GLN A 18 15.93 12.65 -37.43
N VAL A 19 15.88 11.53 -38.15
CA VAL A 19 16.14 11.49 -39.59
C VAL A 19 14.80 11.72 -40.30
N PRO A 20 14.60 12.83 -41.03
CA PRO A 20 13.39 13.01 -41.81
C PRO A 20 13.28 11.87 -42.82
N ALA A 21 12.13 11.20 -42.87
CA ALA A 21 11.84 10.23 -43.91
C ALA A 21 11.88 10.97 -45.26
N ALA A 22 12.95 10.80 -46.02
CA ALA A 22 12.98 11.20 -47.41
C ALA A 22 12.02 10.26 -48.16
N ASN A 23 10.85 10.76 -48.56
CA ASN A 23 10.09 10.18 -49.67
C ASN A 23 9.17 11.20 -50.37
N SER A 24 9.47 11.36 -51.66
CA SER A 24 8.60 11.56 -52.82
C SER A 24 7.63 12.75 -52.89
N GLY A 25 7.95 13.69 -53.79
CA GLY A 25 6.99 14.22 -54.77
C GLY A 25 6.69 15.71 -54.74
N GLN A 26 7.46 16.51 -55.51
CA GLN A 26 7.01 17.48 -56.53
C GLN A 26 8.02 18.64 -56.70
N GLN A 27 8.32 18.92 -57.96
CA GLN A 27 9.19 19.99 -58.46
C GLN A 27 8.63 21.36 -58.10
N ASP A 28 9.49 22.28 -57.65
CA ASP A 28 9.48 23.62 -58.22
C ASP A 28 10.83 24.33 -58.08
N HIS A 29 11.15 25.14 -59.08
CA HIS A 29 12.45 25.79 -59.31
C HIS A 29 12.65 27.05 -58.44
N GLY A 30 13.82 27.18 -57.79
CA GLY A 30 14.30 28.43 -57.20
C GLY A 30 15.66 28.27 -56.51
N ASN A 31 16.69 28.94 -57.04
CA ASN A 31 18.10 28.84 -56.64
C ASN A 31 18.43 29.49 -55.26
N PRO A 32 19.64 29.23 -54.69
CA PRO A 32 19.87 29.13 -53.25
C PRO A 32 20.45 30.39 -52.61
N SER A 33 20.10 30.63 -51.34
CA SER A 33 20.84 31.56 -50.48
C SER A 33 20.81 31.11 -49.02
N SER A 34 21.97 30.62 -48.57
CA SER A 34 22.59 30.76 -47.24
C SER A 34 21.71 30.70 -45.98
N ASP A 35 21.97 29.66 -45.19
CA ASP A 35 22.06 29.67 -43.73
C ASP A 35 20.87 30.23 -42.92
N SER A 36 19.86 29.38 -42.72
CA SER A 36 19.13 29.33 -41.45
C SER A 36 18.47 27.97 -41.26
N VAL A 37 19.28 26.94 -40.99
CA VAL A 37 18.76 25.75 -40.34
C VAL A 37 18.35 26.16 -38.93
N ILE A 38 17.08 26.52 -38.76
CA ILE A 38 16.45 26.63 -37.44
C ILE A 38 16.46 25.21 -36.87
N CYS A 39 17.56 24.90 -36.22
CA CYS A 39 17.71 23.81 -35.28
C CYS A 39 16.72 24.08 -34.14
N ASN A 40 15.47 23.66 -34.33
CA ASN A 40 14.54 23.42 -33.25
C ASN A 40 15.05 22.22 -32.44
N GLN A 41 16.17 22.42 -31.76
CA GLN A 41 16.59 21.62 -30.62
C GLN A 41 15.46 21.75 -29.60
N ARG A 42 14.49 20.82 -29.67
CA ARG A 42 13.62 20.52 -28.53
C ARG A 42 14.56 20.16 -27.40
N ARG A 43 14.90 21.16 -26.58
CA ARG A 43 15.69 20.98 -25.36
C ARG A 43 15.01 19.88 -24.58
N ARG A 44 15.64 18.71 -24.48
CA ARG A 44 15.17 17.66 -23.60
C ARG A 44 15.08 18.28 -22.22
N THR A 45 13.88 18.28 -21.64
CA THR A 45 13.69 18.67 -20.25
C THR A 45 14.67 17.86 -19.41
N PRO A 46 15.46 18.49 -18.53
CA PRO A 46 16.48 17.78 -17.77
C PRO A 46 15.81 16.63 -16.99
N PHE A 47 16.41 15.45 -17.10
CA PHE A 47 15.92 14.26 -16.41
C PHE A 47 16.14 14.42 -14.90
N VAL A 48 15.05 14.55 -14.15
CA VAL A 48 15.10 14.64 -12.68
C VAL A 48 15.06 13.22 -12.09
N PRO A 49 16.15 12.75 -11.45
CA PRO A 49 16.32 11.34 -11.08
C PRO A 49 15.55 10.93 -9.83
N PHE A 50 15.16 11.86 -8.95
CA PHE A 50 14.47 11.54 -7.70
C PHE A 50 13.14 12.27 -7.57
N VAL A 51 12.16 11.59 -6.98
CA VAL A 51 10.88 12.12 -6.53
C VAL A 51 10.70 11.74 -5.09
N LEU A 52 10.33 12.71 -4.27
CA LEU A 52 9.83 12.47 -2.93
C LEU A 52 8.30 12.53 -2.97
N ASP A 53 7.65 11.48 -2.49
CA ASP A 53 6.20 11.34 -2.45
C ASP A 53 5.73 11.26 -0.98
N ASN A 54 5.00 12.29 -0.55
CA ASN A 54 4.54 12.38 0.84
C ASN A 54 3.20 11.69 1.04
N GLN A 55 3.20 10.52 1.69
CA GLN A 55 2.00 9.81 2.11
C GLN A 55 1.95 9.63 3.64
N THR A 56 2.55 10.57 4.39
CA THR A 56 2.56 10.53 5.86
C THR A 56 1.27 11.08 6.48
N GLY A 57 0.48 11.82 5.69
CA GLY A 57 -0.70 12.55 6.18
C GLY A 57 -0.38 13.85 6.94
N CYS A 58 0.89 14.19 7.08
CA CYS A 58 1.36 15.45 7.67
C CYS A 58 2.26 16.21 6.71
N PRO A 59 2.45 17.53 6.88
CA PRO A 59 3.55 18.23 6.24
C PRO A 59 4.88 17.56 6.64
N LEU A 60 5.77 17.39 5.67
CA LEU A 60 7.14 16.97 5.93
C LEU A 60 8.12 18.03 5.45
N TRP A 61 9.31 18.00 6.03
CA TRP A 61 10.48 18.71 5.55
C TRP A 61 11.57 17.71 5.27
N TYR A 62 12.25 17.86 4.14
CA TYR A 62 13.40 17.04 3.81
C TYR A 62 14.65 17.88 3.53
N LEU A 63 15.79 17.29 3.83
CA LEU A 63 17.11 17.82 3.54
C LEU A 63 17.91 16.77 2.75
N LYS A 64 18.65 17.23 1.75
CA LYS A 64 19.56 16.39 0.97
C LYS A 64 20.93 16.39 1.65
N ILE A 65 21.47 15.22 1.93
CA ILE A 65 22.80 15.06 2.52
C ILE A 65 23.72 14.37 1.51
N HIS A 66 24.92 14.93 1.40
CA HIS A 66 26.03 14.37 0.63
C HIS A 66 27.13 13.96 1.60
N ASN A 67 27.17 12.68 1.95
CA ASN A 67 28.29 12.16 2.73
C ASN A 67 29.37 11.62 1.78
N PHE A 68 30.60 12.11 1.94
CA PHE A 68 31.79 11.45 1.44
C PHE A 68 32.11 10.30 2.41
N GLU A 69 31.70 9.07 2.08
CA GLU A 69 32.09 7.90 2.86
C GLU A 69 33.56 7.54 2.56
N ARG A 70 34.50 8.01 3.38
CA ARG A 70 35.77 7.29 3.60
C ARG A 70 35.57 6.23 4.69
N VAL A 71 34.67 5.27 4.51
CA VAL A 71 34.46 4.21 5.50
C VAL A 71 34.06 2.91 4.82
N PHE A 72 35.02 2.12 4.35
CA PHE A 72 34.91 0.64 4.28
C PHE A 72 36.32 0.01 4.19
N LYS A 73 37.11 0.11 5.26
CA LYS A 73 38.23 -0.80 5.56
C LYS A 73 38.53 -0.82 7.07
N SER A 74 37.67 -1.45 7.88
CA SER A 74 38.12 -2.02 9.16
C SER A 74 37.07 -3.01 9.70
N PRO A 75 37.45 -4.25 10.07
CA PRO A 75 36.52 -5.29 10.48
C PRO A 75 36.37 -5.35 12.02
N TYR A 76 35.56 -4.48 12.65
CA TYR A 76 35.13 -4.70 14.04
C TYR A 76 33.72 -4.10 14.30
N ASN A 77 32.72 -4.98 14.39
CA ASN A 77 31.28 -4.69 14.36
C ASN A 77 30.60 -4.45 15.73
N LEU A 78 31.28 -3.88 16.74
CA LEU A 78 30.63 -3.53 18.02
C LEU A 78 30.80 -2.08 18.49
N ARG A 79 31.61 -1.27 17.80
CA ARG A 79 31.84 0.15 18.15
C ARG A 79 30.93 1.14 17.39
N ILE A 80 30.09 0.62 16.50
CA ILE A 80 29.35 1.41 15.49
C ILE A 80 28.17 2.19 16.08
N LYS A 81 27.52 1.72 17.15
CA LYS A 81 26.35 2.41 17.71
C LYS A 81 26.73 3.77 18.35
N HIS A 82 27.78 3.78 19.16
CA HIS A 82 28.22 4.95 19.92
C HIS A 82 28.93 6.00 19.04
N GLU A 83 29.54 5.59 17.93
CA GLU A 83 30.13 6.53 16.95
C GLU A 83 29.08 7.13 16.00
N ILE A 84 27.99 6.42 15.69
CA ILE A 84 26.86 6.97 14.91
C ILE A 84 26.09 8.02 15.73
N GLU A 85 25.81 7.74 17.01
CA GLU A 85 25.13 8.68 17.93
C GLU A 85 25.94 9.98 18.11
N LYS A 86 27.26 9.88 18.35
CA LYS A 86 28.15 11.06 18.41
C LYS A 86 28.25 11.82 17.08
N ARG A 87 28.08 11.14 15.94
CA ARG A 87 28.13 11.79 14.61
C ARG A 87 26.84 12.50 14.26
N ASP A 88 25.69 11.98 14.70
CA ASP A 88 24.41 12.68 14.63
C ASP A 88 24.44 13.94 15.49
N GLU A 89 25.03 13.90 16.70
CA GLU A 89 25.27 15.09 17.54
C GLU A 89 26.27 16.09 16.92
N MET A 90 27.27 15.62 16.19
CA MET A 90 28.28 16.46 15.54
C MET A 90 27.77 17.09 14.23
N MET A 91 26.88 16.39 13.51
CA MET A 91 26.10 16.92 12.39
C MET A 91 25.01 17.90 12.85
N ASP A 92 24.61 17.85 14.12
CA ASP A 92 23.64 18.79 14.72
C ASP A 92 24.22 20.19 14.92
N ARG A 93 25.56 20.34 14.99
CA ARG A 93 26.22 21.64 15.20
C ARG A 93 26.88 22.25 13.95
N GLY A 94 27.13 21.45 12.92
CA GLY A 94 27.85 21.89 11.71
C GLY A 94 26.94 22.18 10.52
N TYR A 95 26.29 23.34 10.50
CA TYR A 95 25.71 23.98 9.31
C TYR A 95 24.53 23.28 8.59
N ILE A 96 23.45 22.96 9.31
CA ILE A 96 22.12 22.85 8.67
C ILE A 96 21.35 24.13 9.03
N GLN A 97 21.34 25.12 8.13
CA GLN A 97 20.50 26.30 8.32
C GLN A 97 19.04 25.93 8.03
N ALA A 98 18.09 26.54 8.74
CA ALA A 98 16.65 26.30 8.54
C ALA A 98 16.19 26.51 7.08
N SER A 99 16.93 27.35 6.33
CA SER A 99 16.73 27.65 4.90
C SER A 99 16.92 26.47 3.94
N ASP A 100 17.63 25.41 4.34
CA ASP A 100 17.90 24.27 3.46
C ASP A 100 16.79 23.21 3.45
N TRP A 101 15.84 23.31 4.39
CA TRP A 101 14.72 22.39 4.49
C TRP A 101 13.65 22.70 3.46
N LYS A 102 13.30 21.70 2.66
CA LYS A 102 12.21 21.82 1.69
C LYS A 102 10.95 21.19 2.24
N LYS A 103 9.89 22.00 2.37
CA LYS A 103 8.57 21.56 2.81
C LYS A 103 7.83 20.84 1.68
N VAL A 104 7.15 19.75 2.01
CA VAL A 104 6.29 18.98 1.09
C VAL A 104 4.98 18.69 1.81
N GLN A 105 3.87 19.07 1.20
CA GLN A 105 2.52 18.92 1.78
C GLN A 105 2.03 17.46 1.73
N PRO A 106 1.05 17.05 2.56
CA PRO A 106 0.42 15.74 2.47
C PRO A 106 -0.08 15.45 1.05
N GLY A 107 0.23 14.27 0.51
CA GLY A 107 -0.14 13.84 -0.85
C GLY A 107 0.64 14.50 -1.99
N GLN A 108 1.58 15.41 -1.68
CA GLN A 108 2.36 16.10 -2.69
C GLN A 108 3.60 15.29 -3.11
N GLN A 109 3.90 15.34 -4.40
CA GLN A 109 5.14 14.84 -4.97
C GLN A 109 6.07 15.98 -5.38
N VAL A 110 7.34 15.88 -5.00
CA VAL A 110 8.36 16.89 -5.32
C VAL A 110 9.56 16.21 -5.95
N SER A 111 9.90 16.64 -7.16
CA SER A 111 11.10 16.15 -7.87
C SER A 111 12.34 16.91 -7.41
N PHE A 112 13.47 16.21 -7.25
CA PHE A 112 14.70 16.83 -6.79
C PHE A 112 15.96 16.14 -7.32
N GLU A 113 17.07 16.87 -7.25
CA GLU A 113 18.40 16.42 -7.62
C GLU A 113 19.38 16.61 -6.47
N PHE A 114 20.35 15.70 -6.38
CA PHE A 114 21.49 15.80 -5.50
C PHE A 114 22.54 16.70 -6.16
N ASN A 115 22.95 17.77 -5.46
CA ASN A 115 23.92 18.72 -5.99
C ASN A 115 25.30 18.08 -5.96
N ARG A 116 25.79 17.59 -7.09
CA ARG A 116 27.14 17.03 -7.16
C ARG A 116 28.13 18.16 -7.41
N PRO A 117 29.17 18.35 -6.56
CA PRO A 117 30.27 19.22 -6.93
C PRO A 117 30.86 18.70 -8.25
N GLN A 118 31.06 19.60 -9.20
CA GLN A 118 31.55 19.29 -10.54
C GLN A 118 32.89 18.54 -10.40
N LYS A 119 33.03 17.39 -11.08
CA LYS A 119 34.30 16.64 -11.07
C LYS A 119 35.40 17.54 -11.62
N ILE A 120 36.29 18.00 -10.75
CA ILE A 120 37.54 18.65 -11.15
C ILE A 120 38.32 17.61 -11.98
N ARG A 121 38.57 17.91 -13.26
CA ARG A 121 39.39 17.05 -14.12
C ARG A 121 40.76 16.89 -13.44
N HIS A 122 41.29 15.67 -13.45
CA HIS A 122 42.60 15.27 -12.90
C HIS A 122 42.69 14.87 -11.42
N LYS A 123 41.58 14.58 -10.71
CA LYS A 123 41.65 13.85 -9.43
C LYS A 123 40.96 12.49 -9.55
N LYS A 124 41.71 11.40 -9.43
CA LYS A 124 41.14 10.04 -9.27
C LYS A 124 40.49 9.95 -7.89
N THR A 125 39.25 10.40 -7.77
CA THR A 125 38.43 10.19 -6.59
C THR A 125 37.57 8.95 -6.78
N HIS A 126 37.99 7.84 -6.18
CA HIS A 126 37.17 6.63 -6.01
C HIS A 126 36.20 6.78 -4.82
N ASP A 127 35.84 8.02 -4.46
CA ASP A 127 34.99 8.29 -3.32
C ASP A 127 33.56 7.87 -3.65
N LEU A 128 33.05 6.90 -2.90
CA LEU A 128 31.64 6.51 -2.94
C LEU A 128 30.81 7.65 -2.38
N HIS A 129 29.97 8.24 -3.24
CA HIS A 129 29.03 9.26 -2.85
C HIS A 129 27.70 8.57 -2.56
N VAL A 130 27.28 8.59 -1.30
CA VAL A 130 25.99 8.06 -0.89
C VAL A 130 24.99 9.20 -0.86
N ASN A 131 23.94 9.09 -1.67
CA ASN A 131 22.85 10.04 -1.68
C ASN A 131 21.91 9.70 -0.52
N GLN A 132 21.81 10.61 0.45
CA GLN A 132 20.99 10.43 1.64
C GLN A 132 19.99 11.56 1.80
N ILE A 133 18.83 11.25 2.36
CA ILE A 133 17.85 12.26 2.78
C ILE A 133 17.65 12.18 4.30
N VAL A 134 17.44 13.34 4.90
CA VAL A 134 16.95 13.47 6.28
C VAL A 134 15.57 14.07 6.24
N VAL A 135 14.68 13.59 7.09
CA VAL A 135 13.28 14.00 7.11
C VAL A 135 12.86 14.37 8.52
N LYS A 136 12.10 15.46 8.63
CA LYS A 136 11.36 15.88 9.82
C LYS A 136 9.89 15.96 9.42
N ILE A 137 9.01 15.34 10.19
CA ILE A 137 7.57 15.36 9.95
C ILE A 137 6.92 16.23 11.02
N ASP A 138 5.84 16.93 10.66
CA ASP A 138 5.12 17.76 11.61
C ASP A 138 4.59 16.95 12.80
N GLY A 139 4.90 17.41 14.01
CA GLY A 139 4.62 16.69 15.27
C GLY A 139 5.62 15.59 15.66
N TRP A 140 6.65 15.32 14.85
CA TRP A 140 7.66 14.28 15.11
C TRP A 140 9.08 14.85 15.12
N ASN A 141 9.94 14.22 15.91
CA ASN A 141 11.37 14.50 15.92
C ASN A 141 12.00 14.19 14.55
N ARG A 142 13.13 14.86 14.28
CA ARG A 142 13.95 14.58 13.09
C ARG A 142 14.40 13.11 13.10
N MET A 143 14.29 12.46 11.96
CA MET A 143 14.77 11.07 11.78
C MET A 143 16.21 11.05 11.25
N SER A 144 16.92 9.95 11.50
CA SER A 144 18.27 9.73 10.97
C SER A 144 18.28 9.54 9.45
N ALA A 145 19.41 9.84 8.83
CA ALA A 145 19.55 9.86 7.37
C ALA A 145 19.27 8.48 6.72
N VAL A 146 18.57 8.49 5.58
CA VAL A 146 18.23 7.30 4.78
C VAL A 146 18.90 7.39 3.42
N SER A 147 19.66 6.36 3.03
CA SER A 147 20.21 6.27 1.67
C SER A 147 19.10 5.92 0.68
N VAL A 148 19.07 6.64 -0.44
CA VAL A 148 18.09 6.46 -1.52
C VAL A 148 18.73 5.88 -2.79
N ASP A 149 19.95 5.33 -2.66
CA ASP A 149 20.70 4.78 -3.77
C ASP A 149 20.28 3.37 -4.19
N LYS A 150 19.70 2.60 -3.29
CA LYS A 150 19.20 1.26 -3.58
C LYS A 150 17.68 1.25 -3.52
N VAL A 151 17.07 0.49 -4.43
CA VAL A 151 15.63 0.18 -4.41
C VAL A 151 15.39 -0.76 -3.23
N GLY A 152 14.35 -0.47 -2.46
CA GLY A 152 14.05 -1.23 -1.25
C GLY A 152 13.15 -0.46 -0.29
N VAL A 153 12.73 -1.16 0.75
CA VAL A 153 11.91 -0.61 1.83
C VAL A 153 12.80 -0.42 3.05
N TYR A 154 12.93 0.83 3.49
CA TYR A 154 13.65 1.19 4.72
C TYR A 154 12.66 1.74 5.73
N PHE A 155 13.03 1.74 7.01
CA PHE A 155 12.23 2.38 8.04
C PHE A 155 13.08 3.12 9.05
N ARG A 156 12.45 4.09 9.71
CA ARG A 156 12.97 4.77 10.90
C ARG A 156 11.89 4.75 11.96
N GLU A 157 12.33 4.67 13.20
CA GLU A 157 11.47 4.95 14.34
C GLU A 157 11.33 6.47 14.43
N ALA A 158 10.09 6.93 14.58
CA ALA A 158 9.78 8.33 14.74
C ALA A 158 9.27 8.55 16.16
N GLU A 159 9.95 9.43 16.88
CA GLU A 159 9.57 9.87 18.21
C GLU A 159 8.69 11.11 18.11
N PRO A 160 7.57 11.19 18.84
CA PRO A 160 6.77 12.41 18.91
C PRO A 160 7.60 13.57 19.48
N ASP A 161 7.45 14.77 18.90
CA ASP A 161 8.12 15.99 19.39
C ASP A 161 7.39 16.54 20.63
N LYS A 162 7.53 15.83 21.75
CA LYS A 162 6.91 16.20 23.04
C LYS A 162 7.39 17.56 23.56
N LYS A 163 8.57 18.03 23.12
CA LYS A 163 9.13 19.32 23.56
C LYS A 163 8.39 20.49 22.91
N SER A 164 8.06 20.36 21.63
CA SER A 164 7.24 21.35 20.92
C SER A 164 5.77 21.35 21.35
N ALA A 165 5.31 20.29 22.02
CA ALA A 165 3.96 20.17 22.58
C ALA A 165 3.78 20.91 23.92
N THR A 166 4.87 21.27 24.62
CA THR A 166 4.81 21.98 25.91
C THR A 166 4.90 23.50 25.73
N GLY A 167 3.99 24.27 26.35
CA GLY A 167 3.98 25.75 26.35
C GLY A 167 2.93 26.41 25.43
N LEU A 168 3.15 27.65 25.00
CA LEU A 168 2.20 28.46 24.17
C LEU A 168 1.92 27.83 22.78
N ASN A 169 2.80 26.92 22.32
CA ASN A 169 2.65 26.18 21.06
C ASN A 169 1.69 25.00 21.16
N SER A 170 1.22 24.63 22.36
CA SER A 170 0.18 23.63 22.57
C SER A 170 -1.13 23.99 21.84
N PHE A 171 -1.40 25.29 21.66
CA PHE A 171 -2.57 25.79 20.92
C PHE A 171 -2.39 25.74 19.39
N ALA A 172 -1.16 25.58 18.89
CA ALA A 172 -0.86 25.55 17.46
C ALA A 172 -1.13 24.17 16.84
N TYR A 173 -1.02 23.11 17.63
CA TYR A 173 -1.44 21.77 17.22
C TYR A 173 -2.94 21.61 17.51
N GLY A 174 -3.74 21.35 16.47
CA GLY A 174 -5.10 20.84 16.69
C GLY A 174 -5.03 19.57 17.55
N SER A 175 -6.06 19.28 18.36
CA SER A 175 -6.11 18.12 19.31
C SER A 175 -5.62 16.78 18.72
N TRP A 176 -5.66 16.63 17.40
CA TRP A 176 -5.25 15.49 16.60
C TRP A 176 -3.76 15.34 16.36
N HIS A 177 -3.05 16.47 16.26
CA HIS A 177 -1.63 16.52 15.98
C HIS A 177 -0.80 16.71 17.24
N ASP A 178 -1.43 16.69 18.42
CA ASP A 178 -0.75 16.88 19.70
C ASP A 178 0.33 15.79 19.92
N PRO A 179 1.62 16.15 19.84
CA PRO A 179 2.70 15.18 20.01
C PRO A 179 2.72 14.56 21.42
N ALA A 180 2.11 15.20 22.42
CA ALA A 180 2.03 14.67 23.78
C ALA A 180 1.14 13.42 23.86
N LYS A 181 0.16 13.27 22.96
CA LYS A 181 -0.78 12.14 22.92
C LYS A 181 -0.34 11.02 21.97
N GLN A 182 0.74 11.22 21.22
CA GLN A 182 1.25 10.25 20.26
C GLN A 182 2.22 9.25 20.89
N LEU A 183 2.27 8.05 20.33
CA LEU A 183 3.25 7.01 20.66
C LEU A 183 4.33 6.94 19.57
N LEU A 184 5.45 6.28 19.86
CA LEU A 184 6.46 5.96 18.86
C LEU A 184 5.82 5.34 17.60
N ALA A 185 6.27 5.79 16.43
CA ALA A 185 5.79 5.30 15.15
C ALA A 185 6.92 4.68 14.34
N ARG A 186 6.55 3.93 13.32
CA ARG A 186 7.46 3.52 12.26
C ARG A 186 7.11 4.24 10.97
N VAL A 187 8.07 5.01 10.47
CA VAL A 187 7.99 5.69 9.18
C VAL A 187 8.75 4.87 8.16
N VAL A 188 8.09 4.57 7.05
CA VAL A 188 8.60 3.74 5.96
C VAL A 188 9.04 4.64 4.81
N PHE A 189 10.23 4.36 4.29
CA PHE A 189 10.81 4.95 3.08
C PHE A 189 10.85 3.85 2.01
N ASP A 190 9.85 3.88 1.13
CA ASP A 190 9.69 2.92 0.04
C ASP A 190 10.33 3.51 -1.22
N VAL A 191 11.55 3.05 -1.53
CA VAL A 191 12.34 3.51 -2.67
C VAL A 191 12.08 2.58 -3.84
N ARG A 192 11.32 3.04 -4.82
CA ARG A 192 10.96 2.29 -6.03
C ARG A 192 11.57 2.92 -7.26
N GLN A 193 11.80 2.12 -8.29
CA GLN A 193 12.21 2.61 -9.61
C GLN A 193 10.97 2.73 -10.51
N GLU A 194 10.71 3.93 -11.01
CA GLU A 194 9.68 4.25 -11.98
C GLU A 194 10.34 4.42 -13.36
N GLY A 195 9.86 3.67 -14.35
CA GLY A 195 10.41 3.69 -15.71
C GLY A 195 11.86 3.19 -15.77
N SER A 196 12.72 3.86 -16.54
CA SER A 196 14.09 3.40 -16.80
C SER A 196 15.11 3.81 -15.74
N ALA A 197 14.90 4.90 -15.00
CA ALA A 197 15.94 5.42 -14.09
C ALA A 197 15.43 6.34 -12.96
N ARG A 198 14.13 6.68 -12.90
CA ARG A 198 13.62 7.62 -11.90
C ARG A 198 13.34 6.88 -10.62
N LYS A 199 13.79 7.40 -9.48
CA LYS A 199 13.51 6.82 -8.16
C LYS A 199 12.42 7.61 -7.48
N VAL A 200 11.36 6.92 -7.10
CA VAL A 200 10.27 7.46 -6.29
C VAL A 200 10.49 6.98 -4.87
N ILE A 201 10.65 7.93 -3.95
CA ILE A 201 10.83 7.72 -2.53
C ILE A 201 9.50 8.06 -1.86
N THR A 202 8.68 7.06 -1.63
CA THR A 202 7.39 7.23 -0.94
C THR A 202 7.63 7.15 0.57
N ILE A 203 7.30 8.22 1.28
CA ILE A 203 7.41 8.30 2.74
C ILE A 203 6.02 8.16 3.32
N ARG A 204 5.81 7.15 4.18
CA ARG A 204 4.48 6.81 4.72
C ARG A 204 4.56 6.20 6.10
N SER A 205 3.43 6.05 6.77
CA SER A 205 3.36 5.23 7.98
C SER A 205 3.50 3.73 7.65
N ALA A 206 3.88 2.94 8.66
CA ALA A 206 3.96 1.49 8.56
C ALA A 206 2.61 0.77 8.76
N LEU A 207 1.53 1.50 9.06
CA LEU A 207 0.17 0.96 9.14
C LEU A 207 -0.55 1.28 7.84
N THR A 208 -0.98 0.24 7.11
CA THR A 208 -1.65 0.39 5.81
C THR A 208 -3.01 -0.29 5.82
N ILE A 209 -3.95 0.28 5.07
CA ILE A 209 -5.29 -0.27 4.86
C ILE A 209 -5.42 -0.63 3.38
N HIS A 210 -5.83 -1.86 3.10
CA HIS A 210 -6.04 -2.35 1.75
C HIS A 210 -7.48 -2.80 1.57
N ASN A 211 -8.19 -2.16 0.65
CA ASN A 211 -9.58 -2.46 0.36
C ASN A 211 -9.68 -3.51 -0.77
N LYS A 212 -10.15 -4.73 -0.47
CA LYS A 212 -10.41 -5.78 -1.48
C LYS A 212 -11.90 -6.06 -1.70
N ILE A 213 -12.80 -5.25 -1.16
CA ILE A 213 -14.24 -5.33 -1.47
C ILE A 213 -14.55 -4.46 -2.71
N GLU A 214 -15.73 -4.64 -3.31
CA GLU A 214 -16.14 -3.94 -4.52
C GLU A 214 -16.53 -2.47 -4.31
N SER A 215 -16.91 -2.11 -3.08
CA SER A 215 -17.32 -0.75 -2.71
C SER A 215 -16.18 0.04 -2.09
N ALA A 216 -16.26 1.37 -2.17
CA ALA A 216 -15.39 2.22 -1.36
C ALA A 216 -15.67 1.99 0.13
N VAL A 217 -14.67 2.20 0.98
CA VAL A 217 -14.79 2.07 2.44
C VAL A 217 -14.41 3.38 3.10
N ASP A 218 -15.28 3.88 3.98
CA ASP A 218 -14.98 4.98 4.87
C ASP A 218 -14.36 4.43 6.15
N VAL A 219 -13.13 4.86 6.46
CA VAL A 219 -12.44 4.53 7.70
C VAL A 219 -12.56 5.71 8.65
N ARG A 220 -13.37 5.57 9.69
CA ARG A 220 -13.45 6.52 10.80
C ARG A 220 -12.29 6.26 11.77
N MET A 221 -11.47 7.29 11.97
CA MET A 221 -10.31 7.28 12.86
C MET A 221 -10.62 8.18 14.06
N MET A 222 -10.63 7.60 15.26
CA MET A 222 -10.85 8.32 16.52
C MET A 222 -9.57 8.30 17.35
N ALA A 223 -8.91 9.46 17.46
CA ALA A 223 -7.73 9.60 18.31
C ALA A 223 -8.11 9.77 19.79
N GLY A 224 -7.20 9.41 20.69
CA GLY A 224 -7.43 9.46 22.13
C GLY A 224 -8.44 8.42 22.61
N ASN A 225 -9.10 8.69 23.74
CA ASN A 225 -10.10 7.82 24.35
C ASN A 225 -11.49 7.93 23.70
N GLY A 226 -11.64 8.67 22.60
CA GLY A 226 -12.92 8.84 21.90
C GLY A 226 -13.94 9.74 22.61
N ILE A 227 -13.61 10.27 23.80
CA ILE A 227 -14.52 11.10 24.62
C ILE A 227 -14.72 12.48 23.99
N ASP A 228 -13.70 13.00 23.29
CA ASP A 228 -13.77 14.31 22.65
C ASP A 228 -14.75 14.36 21.44
N GLY A 229 -15.33 13.22 21.03
CA GLY A 229 -16.31 13.11 19.91
C GLY A 229 -15.76 13.47 18.52
N LYS A 230 -14.53 13.95 18.48
CA LYS A 230 -13.75 14.29 17.31
C LYS A 230 -13.39 12.98 16.57
N PHE A 231 -13.56 12.94 15.25
CA PHE A 231 -13.10 11.86 14.35
C PHE A 231 -12.70 12.41 12.97
N GLU A 232 -11.89 11.67 12.22
CA GLU A 232 -11.60 11.93 10.81
C GLU A 232 -12.02 10.72 9.96
N ILE A 233 -12.52 10.97 8.75
CA ILE A 233 -12.93 9.91 7.81
C ILE A 233 -11.91 9.86 6.67
N LEU A 234 -11.29 8.70 6.51
CA LEU A 234 -10.37 8.39 5.42
C LEU A 234 -11.08 7.45 4.42
N PRO A 235 -11.45 7.93 3.21
CA PRO A 235 -12.05 7.08 2.18
C PRO A 235 -11.00 6.21 1.50
N VAL A 236 -11.32 4.94 1.26
CA VAL A 236 -10.45 3.95 0.59
C VAL A 236 -11.18 3.35 -0.60
N LYS A 237 -10.68 3.60 -1.81
CA LYS A 237 -11.31 3.11 -3.04
C LYS A 237 -11.15 1.59 -3.16
N PRO A 238 -12.02 0.92 -3.95
CA PRO A 238 -11.85 -0.50 -4.26
C PRO A 238 -10.46 -0.80 -4.82
N LYS A 239 -9.82 -1.87 -4.34
CA LYS A 239 -8.46 -2.33 -4.71
C LYS A 239 -7.32 -1.36 -4.32
N GLU A 240 -7.63 -0.27 -3.65
CA GLU A 240 -6.63 0.71 -3.21
C GLU A 240 -5.91 0.22 -1.95
N THR A 241 -4.66 0.65 -1.80
CA THR A 241 -3.90 0.53 -0.56
C THR A 241 -3.45 1.92 -0.16
N ILE A 242 -3.83 2.35 1.04
CA ILE A 242 -3.46 3.66 1.57
C ILE A 242 -2.79 3.51 2.94
N PRO A 243 -1.78 4.33 3.27
CA PRO A 243 -1.26 4.41 4.62
C PRO A 243 -2.22 5.16 5.54
N VAL A 244 -2.30 4.74 6.80
CA VAL A 244 -2.99 5.51 7.85
C VAL A 244 -2.14 6.74 8.16
N PRO A 245 -2.69 7.97 8.14
CA PRO A 245 -1.95 9.17 8.51
C PRO A 245 -1.25 9.02 9.86
N LEU A 246 -0.02 9.54 9.98
CA LEU A 246 0.78 9.41 11.20
C LEU A 246 0.08 9.84 12.50
N PRO A 247 -0.72 10.92 12.53
CA PRO A 247 -1.46 11.30 13.74
C PRO A 247 -2.48 10.26 14.21
N PHE A 248 -2.95 9.39 13.31
CA PHE A 248 -4.01 8.41 13.57
C PHE A 248 -3.50 6.96 13.65
N ILE A 249 -2.19 6.72 13.71
CA ILE A 249 -1.63 5.36 13.79
C ILE A 249 -2.11 4.59 15.03
N CYS A 250 -2.34 5.29 16.14
CA CYS A 250 -2.86 4.72 17.39
C CYS A 250 -4.37 4.94 17.56
N ALA A 251 -5.03 5.50 16.54
CA ALA A 251 -6.46 5.74 16.60
C ALA A 251 -7.25 4.44 16.65
N THR A 252 -8.42 4.51 17.28
CA THR A 252 -9.40 3.44 17.18
C THR A 252 -10.08 3.53 15.80
N LEU A 253 -10.02 2.44 15.04
CA LEU A 253 -10.51 2.40 13.67
C LEU A 253 -11.88 1.73 13.58
N TYR A 254 -12.80 2.39 12.89
CA TYR A 254 -14.11 1.86 12.52
C TYR A 254 -14.29 1.99 11.02
N MET A 255 -14.97 1.05 10.39
CA MET A 255 -15.15 1.05 8.93
C MET A 255 -16.61 0.85 8.56
N LYS A 256 -17.02 1.44 7.44
CA LYS A 256 -18.26 1.10 6.73
C LYS A 256 -18.03 1.17 5.23
N PRO A 257 -18.74 0.37 4.42
CA PRO A 257 -18.88 0.68 3.00
C PRO A 257 -19.46 2.09 2.79
N SER A 258 -18.85 2.89 1.93
CA SER A 258 -19.23 4.28 1.68
C SER A 258 -20.60 4.37 1.00
N ASP A 259 -20.86 3.45 0.07
CA ASP A 259 -22.04 3.46 -0.81
C ASP A 259 -23.29 2.82 -0.20
N TRP A 260 -23.19 2.29 1.02
CA TRP A 260 -24.30 1.56 1.66
C TRP A 260 -24.87 2.35 2.83
N PRO A 261 -26.21 2.33 3.02
CA PRO A 261 -26.89 3.03 4.10
C PRO A 261 -26.77 2.26 5.42
N VAL A 262 -25.53 2.07 5.90
CA VAL A 262 -25.23 1.36 7.15
C VAL A 262 -24.42 2.24 8.08
N LYS A 263 -24.55 1.97 9.38
CA LYS A 263 -23.71 2.55 10.44
C LYS A 263 -22.28 2.00 10.33
N PHE A 264 -21.34 2.68 10.98
CA PHE A 264 -19.99 2.13 11.20
C PHE A 264 -20.05 0.82 11.96
N CYS A 265 -19.05 -0.04 11.74
CA CYS A 265 -19.04 -1.36 12.35
C CYS A 265 -19.17 -1.29 13.89
N ASN A 266 -19.87 -2.25 14.49
CA ASN A 266 -20.14 -2.24 15.94
C ASN A 266 -18.88 -2.42 16.81
N GLN A 267 -17.82 -3.02 16.28
CA GLN A 267 -16.59 -3.31 17.00
C GLN A 267 -15.37 -2.67 16.33
N PRO A 268 -14.43 -2.10 17.10
CA PRO A 268 -13.23 -1.48 16.55
C PRO A 268 -12.30 -2.50 15.88
N ILE A 269 -11.55 -2.03 14.90
CA ILE A 269 -10.46 -2.78 14.26
C ILE A 269 -9.19 -2.45 15.03
N GLN A 270 -8.82 -3.37 15.91
CA GLN A 270 -7.58 -3.29 16.68
C GLN A 270 -6.47 -3.99 15.90
N TRP A 271 -5.33 -3.34 15.72
CA TRP A 271 -4.17 -3.97 15.11
C TRP A 271 -3.14 -4.44 16.16
N GLN A 272 -3.21 -3.88 17.36
CA GLN A 272 -2.23 -4.05 18.45
C GLN A 272 -2.15 -5.49 18.96
N HIS A 273 -3.18 -6.31 18.76
CA HIS A 273 -3.22 -7.69 19.23
C HIS A 273 -2.45 -8.69 18.33
N VAL A 274 -1.86 -8.23 17.22
CA VAL A 274 -1.03 -9.02 16.31
C VAL A 274 0.44 -8.64 16.52
N ALA A 275 1.09 -9.26 17.51
CA ALA A 275 2.43 -8.86 17.92
C ALA A 275 3.55 -9.50 17.09
N LEU A 276 3.38 -10.76 16.69
CA LEU A 276 4.42 -11.59 16.09
C LEU A 276 4.59 -11.30 14.60
N ALA A 277 5.83 -11.22 14.12
CA ALA A 277 6.12 -10.99 12.71
C ALA A 277 5.49 -12.09 11.83
N GLY A 278 4.79 -11.69 10.77
CA GLY A 278 4.10 -12.59 9.85
C GLY A 278 2.75 -13.12 10.35
N ASP A 279 2.43 -12.95 11.65
CA ASP A 279 1.14 -13.36 12.21
C ASP A 279 0.00 -12.60 11.54
N THR A 280 -1.11 -13.29 11.35
CA THR A 280 -2.30 -12.78 10.68
C THR A 280 -3.54 -13.20 11.46
N LYS A 281 -4.34 -12.22 11.89
CA LYS A 281 -5.60 -12.46 12.59
C LYS A 281 -6.76 -11.87 11.83
N GLU A 282 -7.81 -12.66 11.69
CA GLU A 282 -9.00 -12.31 10.93
C GLU A 282 -10.21 -12.23 11.85
N LYS A 283 -11.05 -11.22 11.65
CA LYS A 283 -12.31 -11.06 12.38
C LYS A 283 -13.40 -10.57 11.47
N ILE A 284 -14.59 -11.17 11.57
CA ILE A 284 -15.79 -10.66 10.92
C ILE A 284 -16.26 -9.40 11.64
N LYS A 285 -16.61 -8.39 10.85
CA LYS A 285 -17.13 -7.10 11.29
C LYS A 285 -18.50 -6.89 10.67
N GLN A 286 -19.39 -6.23 11.43
CA GLN A 286 -20.79 -6.06 11.07
C GLN A 286 -21.16 -4.57 11.13
N CYS A 287 -21.77 -4.09 10.05
CA CYS A 287 -22.34 -2.76 9.88
C CYS A 287 -23.85 -2.89 9.72
N GLU A 288 -24.62 -2.37 10.66
CA GLU A 288 -26.07 -2.50 10.66
C GLU A 288 -26.73 -1.30 9.98
N THR A 289 -27.86 -1.52 9.32
CA THR A 289 -28.69 -0.42 8.83
C THR A 289 -29.23 0.43 9.99
N PRO A 290 -29.60 1.70 9.78
CA PRO A 290 -30.09 2.56 10.85
C PRO A 290 -31.30 2.01 11.62
N ASP A 291 -32.18 1.33 10.90
CA ASP A 291 -33.40 0.65 11.34
C ASP A 291 -33.16 -0.79 11.82
N ASN A 292 -31.91 -1.27 11.78
CA ASN A 292 -31.49 -2.62 12.13
C ASN A 292 -32.21 -3.75 11.34
N SER A 293 -32.75 -3.44 10.16
CA SER A 293 -33.41 -4.42 9.26
C SER A 293 -32.42 -5.24 8.43
N GLY A 294 -31.21 -4.73 8.24
CA GLY A 294 -30.17 -5.38 7.43
C GLY A 294 -28.78 -5.25 8.03
N VAL A 295 -27.89 -6.17 7.63
CA VAL A 295 -26.50 -6.20 8.08
C VAL A 295 -25.57 -6.37 6.89
N PHE A 296 -24.56 -5.51 6.80
CA PHE A 296 -23.43 -5.64 5.91
C PHE A 296 -22.23 -6.18 6.68
N ARG A 297 -21.64 -7.29 6.24
CA ARG A 297 -20.47 -7.92 6.85
C ARG A 297 -19.24 -7.82 5.96
N PHE A 298 -18.09 -7.71 6.59
CA PHE A 298 -16.78 -7.84 5.96
C PHE A 298 -15.80 -8.51 6.92
N CYS A 299 -14.76 -9.12 6.38
CA CYS A 299 -13.65 -9.65 7.17
C CYS A 299 -12.54 -8.59 7.24
N SER A 300 -12.09 -8.29 8.44
CA SER A 300 -10.88 -7.51 8.69
C SER A 300 -9.73 -8.48 8.97
N SER A 301 -8.78 -8.57 8.04
CA SER A 301 -7.56 -9.37 8.18
C SER A 301 -6.40 -8.44 8.55
N VAL A 302 -5.85 -8.59 9.76
CA VAL A 302 -4.71 -7.82 10.26
C VAL A 302 -3.47 -8.68 10.21
N GLN A 303 -2.49 -8.27 9.41
CA GLN A 303 -1.20 -8.96 9.29
C GLN A 303 -0.07 -8.08 9.81
N ARG A 304 0.79 -8.64 10.66
CA ARG A 304 2.06 -8.00 11.06
C ARG A 304 3.11 -8.23 9.98
N GLN A 305 3.70 -7.16 9.46
CA GLN A 305 4.81 -7.26 8.53
C GLN A 305 6.09 -7.72 9.23
N ASN A 306 7.01 -8.31 8.47
CA ASN A 306 8.29 -8.87 8.94
C ASN A 306 9.34 -7.78 9.26
N TYR A 307 8.97 -6.80 10.07
CA TYR A 307 9.94 -5.91 10.69
C TYR A 307 10.72 -6.67 11.77
N PRO A 308 11.97 -6.26 12.07
CA PRO A 308 12.74 -6.85 13.15
C PRO A 308 11.90 -6.94 14.43
N GLU A 309 11.96 -8.11 15.08
CA GLU A 309 11.21 -8.33 16.30
C GLU A 309 11.62 -7.30 17.34
N GLN A 310 10.62 -6.68 17.96
CA GLN A 310 10.89 -5.86 19.13
C GLN A 310 11.28 -6.81 20.25
N ILE A 311 12.41 -6.55 20.89
CA ILE A 311 12.79 -7.27 22.09
C ILE A 311 11.79 -6.87 23.18
N LEU A 312 10.72 -7.65 23.34
CA LEU A 312 9.67 -7.45 24.35
C LEU A 312 10.17 -7.90 25.73
N THR A 313 11.37 -7.45 26.15
CA THR A 313 11.96 -7.82 27.45
C THR A 313 11.26 -7.17 28.65
N ARG A 314 10.31 -6.25 28.41
CA ARG A 314 9.48 -5.63 29.43
C ARG A 314 8.04 -5.59 28.93
N GLU A 315 7.09 -5.98 29.79
CA GLU A 315 5.65 -6.05 29.48
C GLU A 315 5.05 -4.68 29.09
N ASP A 316 5.76 -3.58 29.34
CA ASP A 316 5.29 -2.21 29.13
C ASP A 316 5.69 -1.58 27.78
N ILE A 317 6.38 -2.30 26.87
CA ILE A 317 6.78 -1.72 25.58
C ILE A 317 5.62 -1.85 24.59
N PRO A 318 4.98 -0.73 24.16
CA PRO A 318 3.89 -0.81 23.21
C PRO A 318 4.39 -1.33 21.86
N ILE A 319 3.60 -2.22 21.27
CA ILE A 319 3.86 -2.76 19.94
C ILE A 319 3.82 -1.59 18.93
N LEU A 320 4.93 -1.35 18.23
CA LEU A 320 5.01 -0.29 17.23
C LEU A 320 4.17 -0.66 16.00
N PRO A 321 3.52 0.30 15.34
CA PRO A 321 2.74 0.02 14.13
C PRO A 321 3.63 -0.56 13.02
N ALA A 322 3.14 -1.62 12.39
CA ALA A 322 3.83 -2.35 11.32
C ALA A 322 2.88 -3.32 10.60
N HIS A 323 1.61 -2.93 10.45
CA HIS A 323 0.55 -3.85 10.03
C HIS A 323 -0.05 -3.48 8.69
N ASN A 324 -0.56 -4.50 8.02
CA ASN A 324 -1.48 -4.34 6.90
C ASN A 324 -2.87 -4.80 7.35
N ILE A 325 -3.84 -3.91 7.28
CA ILE A 325 -5.26 -4.19 7.52
C ILE A 325 -5.91 -4.39 6.15
N THR A 326 -6.27 -5.63 5.82
CA THR A 326 -6.97 -5.95 4.57
C THR A 326 -8.46 -6.15 4.82
N ILE A 327 -9.29 -5.46 4.06
CA ILE A 327 -10.75 -5.56 4.09
C ILE A 327 -11.18 -6.54 3.01
N LEU A 328 -11.81 -7.64 3.41
CA LEU A 328 -12.22 -8.74 2.54
C LEU A 328 -13.75 -8.93 2.60
N PRO A 329 -14.38 -9.41 1.53
CA PRO A 329 -15.75 -9.90 1.62
C PRO A 329 -15.79 -11.14 2.54
N PRO A 330 -16.89 -11.35 3.29
CA PRO A 330 -16.96 -12.42 4.29
C PRO A 330 -17.10 -13.80 3.64
N VAL A 331 -17.82 -13.87 2.51
CA VAL A 331 -18.01 -15.08 1.70
C VAL A 331 -17.95 -14.70 0.23
N ILE A 332 -17.23 -15.49 -0.57
CA ILE A 332 -17.13 -15.32 -2.01
C ILE A 332 -17.54 -16.63 -2.69
N ILE A 333 -18.49 -16.57 -3.61
CA ILE A 333 -18.78 -17.68 -4.52
C ILE A 333 -18.06 -17.41 -5.84
N HIS A 334 -17.19 -18.33 -6.26
CA HIS A 334 -16.53 -18.30 -7.56
C HIS A 334 -17.22 -19.26 -8.51
N ASN A 335 -17.75 -18.76 -9.63
CA ASN A 335 -18.24 -19.62 -10.70
C ASN A 335 -17.08 -19.99 -11.62
N LEU A 336 -16.62 -21.25 -11.52
CA LEU A 336 -15.59 -21.81 -12.39
C LEU A 336 -16.18 -22.65 -13.53
N LEU A 337 -17.52 -22.70 -13.65
CA LEU A 337 -18.21 -23.42 -14.70
C LEU A 337 -18.26 -22.55 -15.98
N PRO A 338 -18.38 -23.17 -17.16
CA PRO A 338 -18.56 -22.45 -18.43
C PRO A 338 -19.98 -21.92 -18.65
N ILE A 339 -20.87 -22.09 -17.67
CA ILE A 339 -22.29 -21.70 -17.73
C ILE A 339 -22.68 -20.82 -16.54
N ASP A 340 -23.82 -20.13 -16.64
CA ASP A 340 -24.37 -19.33 -15.54
C ASP A 340 -24.71 -20.23 -14.34
N LEU A 341 -24.31 -19.80 -13.14
CA LEU A 341 -24.56 -20.48 -11.88
C LEU A 341 -25.55 -19.66 -11.07
N ARG A 342 -26.74 -20.20 -10.79
CA ARG A 342 -27.68 -19.58 -9.86
C ARG A 342 -27.45 -20.15 -8.47
N TYR A 343 -27.37 -19.30 -7.45
CA TYR A 343 -27.18 -19.74 -6.07
C TYR A 343 -28.27 -19.16 -5.17
N TYR A 344 -28.51 -19.86 -4.07
CA TYR A 344 -29.30 -19.37 -2.94
C TYR A 344 -28.73 -19.92 -1.64
N LEU A 345 -28.86 -19.16 -0.55
CA LEU A 345 -28.65 -19.67 0.80
C LEU A 345 -30.02 -19.92 1.42
N LYS A 346 -30.31 -21.19 1.73
CA LYS A 346 -31.59 -21.61 2.33
C LYS A 346 -31.85 -20.81 3.62
N ASP A 347 -33.13 -20.54 3.87
CA ASP A 347 -33.59 -19.78 5.06
C ASP A 347 -33.06 -18.33 5.11
N THR A 348 -32.61 -17.80 3.98
CA THR A 348 -32.19 -16.39 3.84
C THR A 348 -32.73 -15.76 2.55
N VAL A 349 -32.65 -14.43 2.47
CA VAL A 349 -32.96 -13.67 1.24
C VAL A 349 -31.80 -13.67 0.23
N ILE A 350 -30.67 -14.33 0.54
CA ILE A 350 -29.45 -14.26 -0.26
C ILE A 350 -29.56 -15.23 -1.43
N SER A 351 -29.70 -14.69 -2.64
CA SER A 351 -29.69 -15.44 -3.89
C SER A 351 -29.16 -14.59 -5.05
N GLY A 352 -28.80 -15.22 -6.16
CA GLY A 352 -28.30 -14.50 -7.33
C GLY A 352 -27.85 -15.40 -8.47
N VAL A 353 -27.35 -14.78 -9.53
CA VAL A 353 -26.79 -15.46 -10.72
C VAL A 353 -25.37 -14.99 -10.96
N ILE A 354 -24.45 -15.93 -11.17
CA ILE A 354 -23.03 -15.70 -11.40
C ILE A 354 -22.67 -16.18 -12.79
N LYS A 355 -22.22 -15.26 -13.64
CA LYS A 355 -21.73 -15.59 -15.00
C LYS A 355 -20.47 -16.45 -14.98
N PRO A 356 -20.15 -17.17 -16.08
CA PRO A 356 -18.92 -17.95 -16.21
C PRO A 356 -17.66 -17.17 -15.84
N GLY A 357 -16.81 -17.75 -14.99
CA GLY A 357 -15.56 -17.15 -14.53
C GLY A 357 -15.71 -15.93 -13.62
N LYS A 358 -16.94 -15.56 -13.22
CA LYS A 358 -17.19 -14.42 -12.32
C LYS A 358 -17.35 -14.86 -10.86
N LYS A 359 -17.48 -13.87 -9.99
CA LYS A 359 -17.60 -14.05 -8.54
C LYS A 359 -18.81 -13.28 -8.01
N ALA A 360 -19.43 -13.78 -6.96
CA ALA A 360 -20.39 -13.04 -6.14
C ALA A 360 -19.85 -12.90 -4.73
N HIS A 361 -19.96 -11.70 -4.16
CA HIS A 361 -19.50 -11.38 -2.82
C HIS A 361 -20.74 -11.26 -1.93
N LEU A 362 -20.83 -12.09 -0.89
CA LEU A 362 -22.05 -12.23 -0.09
C LEU A 362 -21.92 -11.47 1.23
N HIS A 363 -22.05 -10.14 1.18
CA HIS A 363 -21.90 -9.29 2.38
C HIS A 363 -22.98 -9.52 3.45
N ALA A 364 -24.14 -10.06 3.08
CA ALA A 364 -25.19 -10.42 4.04
C ALA A 364 -24.96 -11.79 4.70
N ALA A 365 -24.06 -12.63 4.17
CA ALA A 365 -23.79 -13.96 4.71
C ALA A 365 -22.94 -13.88 5.99
N ASP A 366 -23.20 -14.80 6.92
CA ASP A 366 -22.48 -14.90 8.19
C ASP A 366 -21.66 -16.22 8.23
N PRO A 367 -20.35 -16.18 7.98
CA PRO A 367 -19.51 -17.38 7.96
C PRO A 367 -19.28 -17.99 9.35
N GLN A 368 -19.75 -17.32 10.42
CA GLN A 368 -19.68 -17.85 11.79
C GLN A 368 -20.87 -18.75 12.13
N LYS A 369 -21.81 -18.93 11.19
CA LYS A 369 -22.99 -19.80 11.31
C LYS A 369 -23.01 -20.83 10.19
N ASP A 370 -23.77 -21.88 10.40
CA ASP A 370 -24.08 -22.86 9.37
C ASP A 370 -24.77 -22.19 8.18
N MET A 371 -24.29 -22.47 6.96
CA MET A 371 -24.87 -21.98 5.72
C MET A 371 -25.28 -23.14 4.83
N ASN A 372 -26.53 -23.16 4.38
CA ASN A 372 -27.05 -24.16 3.45
C ASN A 372 -27.06 -23.60 2.03
N LEU A 373 -26.02 -23.92 1.25
CA LEU A 373 -25.85 -23.44 -0.12
C LEU A 373 -26.55 -24.35 -1.13
N GLY A 374 -27.54 -23.81 -1.84
CA GLY A 374 -28.12 -24.45 -3.01
C GLY A 374 -27.62 -23.83 -4.31
N ILE A 375 -27.50 -24.66 -5.35
CA ILE A 375 -27.02 -24.25 -6.67
C ILE A 375 -27.96 -24.80 -7.75
N HIS A 376 -28.44 -23.94 -8.63
CA HIS A 376 -29.19 -24.32 -9.83
C HIS A 376 -28.39 -23.97 -11.08
N LEU A 377 -28.48 -24.84 -12.08
CA LEU A 377 -27.93 -24.65 -13.43
C LEU A 377 -29.08 -24.75 -14.43
N GLU A 378 -28.87 -24.32 -15.68
CA GLU A 378 -29.94 -24.21 -16.70
C GLU A 378 -30.82 -25.46 -16.84
N ASN A 379 -30.23 -26.66 -16.77
CA ASN A 379 -30.97 -27.94 -16.86
C ASN A 379 -31.08 -28.68 -15.52
N PHE A 380 -30.67 -28.07 -14.41
CA PHE A 380 -30.67 -28.68 -13.09
C PHE A 380 -31.39 -27.74 -12.11
N GLU A 381 -32.72 -27.85 -12.10
CA GLU A 381 -33.61 -27.03 -11.27
C GLU A 381 -33.76 -27.56 -9.84
N THR A 382 -33.34 -28.79 -9.56
CA THR A 382 -33.43 -29.39 -8.23
C THR A 382 -32.03 -29.66 -7.69
N CYS A 383 -31.75 -29.18 -6.48
CA CYS A 383 -30.46 -29.33 -5.80
C CYS A 383 -30.67 -29.84 -4.37
N GLN A 384 -29.81 -30.74 -3.91
CA GLN A 384 -29.67 -30.98 -2.47
C GLN A 384 -28.72 -29.91 -1.91
N GLU A 385 -29.16 -29.14 -0.90
CA GLU A 385 -28.33 -28.09 -0.33
C GLU A 385 -27.05 -28.65 0.30
N LEU A 386 -25.95 -27.90 0.12
CA LEU A 386 -24.68 -28.15 0.76
C LEU A 386 -24.61 -27.40 2.09
N LEU A 387 -24.56 -28.13 3.19
CA LEU A 387 -24.26 -27.58 4.51
C LEU A 387 -22.78 -27.20 4.58
N ILE A 388 -22.51 -25.92 4.87
CA ILE A 388 -21.19 -25.34 5.11
C ILE A 388 -21.16 -24.91 6.58
N PRO A 389 -20.53 -25.70 7.47
CA PRO A 389 -20.40 -25.32 8.87
C PRO A 389 -19.39 -24.18 9.05
N PRO A 390 -19.43 -23.45 10.19
CA PRO A 390 -18.42 -22.45 10.51
C PRO A 390 -17.03 -23.05 10.56
N ASP A 391 -16.01 -22.22 10.34
CA ASP A 391 -14.60 -22.61 10.34
C ASP A 391 -14.28 -23.75 9.35
N SER A 392 -15.07 -23.87 8.28
CA SER A 392 -14.82 -24.81 7.18
C SER A 392 -13.51 -24.46 6.46
N ASN A 393 -12.57 -25.40 6.51
CA ASN A 393 -11.29 -25.31 5.83
C ASN A 393 -11.37 -25.90 4.42
N ARG A 394 -10.23 -25.97 3.72
CA ARG A 394 -10.13 -26.49 2.33
C ARG A 394 -10.75 -27.87 2.15
N ASN A 395 -12.02 -27.90 1.79
CA ASN A 395 -12.80 -29.12 1.61
C ASN A 395 -13.29 -29.22 0.17
N ASN A 396 -13.25 -30.44 -0.36
CA ASN A 396 -13.84 -30.77 -1.65
C ASN A 396 -15.11 -31.56 -1.40
N VAL A 397 -16.26 -31.01 -1.80
CA VAL A 397 -17.56 -31.67 -1.64
C VAL A 397 -18.17 -31.91 -3.02
N LYS A 398 -18.91 -33.01 -3.16
CA LYS A 398 -19.71 -33.29 -4.35
C LYS A 398 -21.13 -32.80 -4.10
N LEU A 399 -21.60 -31.88 -4.93
CA LEU A 399 -23.02 -31.50 -4.97
C LEU A 399 -23.81 -32.46 -5.85
N ARG A 400 -25.02 -32.81 -5.40
CA ARG A 400 -25.99 -33.60 -6.16
C ARG A 400 -26.99 -32.65 -6.82
N LEU A 401 -26.94 -32.63 -8.16
CA LEU A 401 -27.87 -31.87 -9.00
C LEU A 401 -28.81 -32.87 -9.68
N VAL A 402 -30.09 -32.52 -9.74
CA VAL A 402 -31.14 -33.35 -10.34
C VAL A 402 -31.77 -32.59 -11.51
N MET A 403 -31.77 -33.23 -12.67
CA MET A 403 -32.36 -32.71 -13.90
C MET A 403 -33.87 -32.96 -13.89
N LYS A 404 -34.66 -31.94 -14.21
CA LYS A 404 -36.10 -32.08 -14.39
C LYS A 404 -36.36 -32.39 -15.86
N CYS A 405 -36.62 -33.65 -16.19
CA CYS A 405 -37.03 -33.99 -17.56
C CYS A 405 -38.45 -33.48 -17.83
N ALA A 406 -38.67 -32.90 -19.01
CA ALA A 406 -39.98 -32.44 -19.49
C ALA A 406 -41.06 -33.55 -19.59
N PHE A 407 -40.70 -34.81 -19.30
CA PHE A 407 -41.57 -35.98 -19.40
C PHE A 407 -41.83 -36.70 -18.06
N GLY A 408 -41.57 -36.08 -16.90
CA GLY A 408 -41.99 -36.61 -15.60
C GLY A 408 -41.22 -37.84 -15.10
N ALA A 409 -40.08 -38.16 -15.70
CA ALA A 409 -39.17 -39.20 -15.20
C ALA A 409 -37.84 -38.57 -14.75
N ASP A 410 -37.48 -38.73 -13.48
CA ASP A 410 -36.18 -38.37 -12.94
C ASP A 410 -35.10 -39.23 -13.61
N VAL A 411 -34.23 -38.62 -14.43
CA VAL A 411 -33.13 -39.35 -15.05
C VAL A 411 -31.81 -38.57 -14.95
N HIS A 412 -30.82 -39.28 -14.39
CA HIS A 412 -29.37 -39.02 -14.35
C HIS A 412 -28.78 -38.12 -13.24
N GLN A 413 -27.88 -38.75 -12.47
CA GLN A 413 -27.01 -38.18 -11.46
C GLN A 413 -25.72 -37.66 -12.09
N HIS A 414 -25.40 -36.38 -11.93
CA HIS A 414 -24.08 -35.86 -12.26
C HIS A 414 -23.35 -35.39 -11.00
N TYR A 415 -22.15 -35.95 -10.79
CA TYR A 415 -21.22 -35.49 -9.76
C TYR A 415 -20.29 -34.44 -10.35
N LEU A 416 -20.34 -33.21 -9.85
CA LEU A 416 -19.29 -32.22 -10.12
C LEU A 416 -18.03 -32.63 -9.35
N LYS A 417 -17.06 -33.25 -10.03
CA LYS A 417 -15.69 -33.46 -9.52
C LYS A 417 -14.79 -32.34 -10.03
N ASN A 418 -14.28 -31.51 -9.12
CA ASN A 418 -13.16 -30.64 -9.42
C ASN A 418 -11.87 -31.48 -9.37
N THR A 419 -11.35 -31.89 -10.53
CA THR A 419 -10.06 -32.56 -10.62
C THR A 419 -8.97 -31.50 -10.80
N LYS A 420 -8.33 -31.08 -9.71
CA LYS A 420 -7.02 -30.47 -9.81
C LYS A 420 -6.00 -31.58 -10.10
N LYS A 421 -5.49 -31.61 -11.33
CA LYS A 421 -4.21 -32.26 -11.61
C LYS A 421 -3.14 -31.56 -10.76
N HIS A 422 -2.42 -32.37 -9.99
CA HIS A 422 -1.15 -31.99 -9.37
C HIS A 422 -0.22 -31.38 -10.42
N PHE A 423 0.28 -30.19 -10.15
CA PHE A 423 1.62 -29.78 -10.55
C PHE A 423 2.37 -29.50 -9.26
N ASP A 424 2.93 -30.58 -8.71
CA ASP A 424 4.12 -30.49 -7.91
C ASP A 424 5.25 -30.08 -8.85
N GLN A 425 5.86 -28.91 -8.61
CA GLN A 425 7.31 -28.82 -8.55
C GLN A 425 7.74 -27.54 -7.81
N PRO A 426 8.60 -27.66 -6.79
CA PRO A 426 9.25 -26.53 -6.15
C PRO A 426 10.43 -26.10 -7.00
N VAL A 427 10.63 -24.79 -7.18
CA VAL A 427 11.92 -24.25 -7.62
C VAL A 427 12.24 -23.04 -6.74
N HIS A 428 13.39 -23.17 -6.09
CA HIS A 428 14.14 -22.30 -5.19
C HIS A 428 13.81 -20.80 -5.11
#